data_AF-A0A937MD85-F1
#
_entry.id   AF-A0A937MD85-F1
#
_cell.length_a   1.000
_cell.length_b   1.000
_cell.length_c   1.000
_cell.angle_alpha   90.00
_cell.angle_beta   90.00
_cell.angle_gamma   90.00
#
_symmetry.space_group_name_H-M   'P 1'
#
loop_
_entity.id
_entity.type
_entity.pdbx_description
1 polymer ?
#
loop_
_entity_poly.entity_id
_entity_poly.type
_entity_poly.pdbx_seq_one_letter_code
_entity_poly.pdbx_strand_id
1 'polypeptide(L)'
;MTRFLSWILLIPLAAVVVAFTVSNRGMVHLDLWPAPYSLDVPVFAAVLAAAVVGFLGGAIVSFVAAGRRRARNRQLTRMLENAKREEGYLREQVKKLETTLAAEQPSAQGSSVPLLTKKDAA
;
A
#
# COMPACT_ATOMS: atom_id res chain seq x y z
N MET A 1 11.12 -4.08 -15.09
CA MET A 1 12.01 -2.89 -15.15
C MET A 1 12.87 -2.68 -13.91
N THR A 2 12.48 -3.16 -12.72
CA THR A 2 13.25 -2.98 -11.46
C THR A 2 14.60 -3.72 -11.41
N ARG A 3 14.80 -4.76 -12.22
CA ARG A 3 16.04 -5.57 -12.23
C ARG A 3 17.26 -4.78 -12.74
N PHE A 4 17.09 -3.94 -13.75
CA PHE A 4 18.17 -3.10 -14.29
C PHE A 4 18.58 -2.00 -13.30
N LEU A 5 17.60 -1.39 -12.62
CA LEU A 5 17.85 -0.38 -11.59
C LEU A 5 18.58 -0.98 -10.37
N SER A 6 18.32 -2.25 -10.07
CA SER A 6 19.08 -2.96 -9.04
C SER A 6 20.53 -3.19 -9.47
N TRP A 7 20.78 -3.46 -10.76
CA TRP A 7 22.12 -3.79 -11.24
C TRP A 7 23.03 -2.57 -11.31
N ILE A 8 22.48 -1.41 -11.69
CA ILE A 8 23.23 -0.14 -11.71
C ILE A 8 23.59 0.35 -10.31
N LEU A 9 22.86 -0.08 -9.27
CA LEU A 9 23.24 0.17 -7.87
C LEU A 9 24.26 -0.85 -7.35
N LEU A 10 24.11 -2.11 -7.75
CA LEU A 10 24.91 -3.23 -7.24
C LEU A 10 26.35 -3.20 -7.77
N ILE A 11 26.55 -2.89 -9.05
CA ILE A 11 27.89 -2.84 -9.67
C ILE A 11 28.81 -1.82 -8.99
N PRO A 12 28.44 -0.53 -8.84
CA PRO A 12 29.32 0.45 -8.19
C PRO A 12 29.55 0.11 -6.72
N LEU A 13 28.52 -0.40 -6.01
CA LEU A 13 28.68 -0.87 -4.64
C LEU A 13 29.73 -2.00 -4.55
N ALA A 14 29.64 -2.99 -5.44
CA ALA A 14 30.61 -4.08 -5.50
C ALA A 14 32.02 -3.58 -5.83
N ALA A 15 32.15 -2.62 -6.75
CA ALA A 15 33.44 -2.01 -7.08
C ALA A 15 34.08 -1.32 -5.87
N VAL A 16 33.30 -0.58 -5.09
CA VAL A 16 33.76 0.06 -3.83
C VAL A 16 34.20 -0.99 -2.82
N VAL A 17 33.42 -2.06 -2.64
CA VAL A 17 33.75 -3.16 -1.72
C VAL A 17 35.07 -3.84 -2.11
N VAL A 18 35.27 -4.12 -3.40
CA VAL A 18 36.50 -4.72 -3.92
C VAL A 18 37.68 -3.78 -3.73
N ALA A 19 37.54 -2.49 -4.10
CA ALA A 19 38.59 -1.50 -3.92
C ALA A 19 39.00 -1.34 -2.45
N PHE A 20 38.01 -1.29 -1.55
CA PHE A 20 38.23 -1.26 -0.11
C PHE A 20 38.97 -2.50 0.39
N THR A 21 38.57 -3.69 -0.09
CA THR A 21 39.19 -4.97 0.27
C THR A 21 40.64 -5.06 -0.18
N VAL A 22 40.95 -4.61 -1.40
CA VAL A 22 42.31 -4.65 -1.94
C VAL A 22 43.22 -3.66 -1.23
N SER A 23 42.71 -2.46 -0.91
CA SER A 23 43.49 -1.40 -0.26
C SER A 23 43.68 -1.63 1.24
N ASN A 24 42.67 -2.16 1.94
CA ASN A 24 42.65 -2.30 3.39
C ASN A 24 42.87 -3.74 3.85
N ARG A 25 44.03 -4.31 3.52
CA ARG A 25 44.47 -5.65 3.96
C ARG A 25 45.16 -5.68 5.32
N GLY A 26 45.25 -4.52 5.99
CA GLY A 26 45.84 -4.43 7.33
C GLY A 26 45.09 -5.31 8.33
N MET A 27 45.83 -5.87 9.29
CA MET A 27 45.24 -6.62 10.41
C MET A 27 44.78 -5.65 11.49
N VAL A 28 43.61 -5.90 12.06
CA VAL A 28 43.06 -5.18 13.20
C VAL A 28 42.72 -6.17 14.30
N HIS A 29 43.06 -5.78 15.53
CA HIS A 29 42.67 -6.50 16.73
C HIS A 29 41.21 -6.18 17.05
N LEU A 30 40.34 -7.18 17.02
CA LEU A 30 38.91 -7.02 17.29
C LEU A 30 38.54 -7.69 18.61
N ASP A 31 38.24 -6.87 19.61
CA ASP A 31 37.71 -7.33 20.90
C ASP A 31 36.18 -7.40 20.83
N LEU A 32 35.64 -8.62 20.95
CA LEU A 32 34.22 -8.89 20.78
C LEU A 32 33.42 -8.68 22.06
N TRP A 33 33.29 -7.43 22.55
CA TRP A 33 32.47 -7.15 23.73
C TRP A 33 30.99 -7.54 23.50
N PRO A 34 30.28 -8.24 24.42
CA PRO A 34 30.64 -8.64 25.79
C PRO A 34 31.35 -10.00 25.93
N ALA A 35 31.69 -10.68 24.84
CA ALA A 35 32.41 -11.94 24.87
C ALA A 35 33.93 -11.72 25.08
N PRO A 36 34.62 -12.55 25.89
CA PRO A 36 36.06 -12.40 26.15
C PRO A 36 36.90 -13.06 25.04
N TYR A 37 36.60 -12.71 23.78
CA TYR A 37 37.34 -13.20 22.62
C TYR A 37 37.94 -12.03 21.85
N SER A 38 39.22 -12.18 21.51
CA SER A 38 39.95 -11.23 20.68
C SER A 38 40.42 -11.95 19.42
N LEU A 39 40.11 -11.37 18.26
CA LEU A 39 40.46 -11.93 16.97
C LEU A 39 41.26 -10.92 16.15
N ASP A 40 42.41 -11.35 15.64
CA ASP A 40 43.13 -10.60 14.62
C ASP A 40 42.56 -10.94 13.25
N VAL A 41 41.85 -9.99 12.67
CA VAL A 41 41.23 -10.14 11.35
C VAL A 41 41.63 -8.99 10.44
N PRO A 42 41.69 -9.20 9.12
CA PRO A 42 41.87 -8.08 8.20
C PRO A 42 40.72 -7.07 8.35
N VAL A 43 41.04 -5.77 8.28
CA VAL A 43 40.06 -4.67 8.42
C VAL A 43 38.89 -4.84 7.47
N PHE A 44 39.16 -5.21 6.21
CA PHE A 44 38.10 -5.46 5.24
C PHE A 44 37.13 -6.54 5.70
N ALA A 45 37.64 -7.63 6.29
CA ALA A 45 36.82 -8.77 6.68
C ALA A 45 35.84 -8.37 7.81
N ALA A 46 36.31 -7.59 8.79
CA ALA A 46 35.47 -7.08 9.87
C ALA A 46 34.34 -6.17 9.33
N VAL A 47 34.68 -5.21 8.46
CA VAL A 47 33.70 -4.27 7.89
C VAL A 47 32.69 -4.98 6.99
N LEU A 48 33.15 -5.90 6.12
CA LEU A 48 32.26 -6.67 5.27
C LEU A 48 31.32 -7.55 6.11
N ALA A 49 31.83 -8.21 7.16
CA ALA A 49 31.00 -9.03 8.04
C ALA A 49 29.91 -8.18 8.72
N ALA A 50 30.25 -7.02 9.27
CA ALA A 50 29.29 -6.10 9.87
C ALA A 50 28.24 -5.61 8.84
N ALA A 51 28.67 -5.27 7.63
CA ALA A 51 27.78 -4.87 6.55
C ALA A 51 26.82 -5.98 6.14
N VAL A 52 27.29 -7.22 6.04
CA VAL A 52 26.47 -8.40 5.73
C VAL A 52 25.43 -8.62 6.83
N VAL A 53 25.83 -8.58 8.10
CA VAL A 53 24.91 -8.72 9.24
C VAL A 53 23.83 -7.63 9.20
N GLY A 54 24.23 -6.37 9.00
CA GLY A 54 23.31 -5.25 8.86
C GLY A 54 22.36 -5.41 7.67
N PHE A 55 22.86 -5.86 6.52
CA PHE A 55 22.06 -6.12 5.33
C PHE A 55 21.05 -7.25 5.55
N LEU A 56 21.45 -8.37 6.17
CA LEU A 56 20.55 -9.47 6.50
C LEU A 56 19.45 -9.00 7.45
N GLY A 57 19.81 -8.23 8.48
CA GLY A 57 18.83 -7.62 9.40
C GLY A 57 17.84 -6.73 8.66
N GLY A 58 18.35 -5.82 7.82
CA GLY A 58 17.52 -4.94 6.98
C GLY A 58 16.63 -5.72 5.99
N ALA A 59 17.17 -6.78 5.39
CA ALA A 59 16.44 -7.65 4.47
C ALA A 59 15.29 -8.37 5.18
N ILE A 60 15.52 -8.93 6.37
CA ILE A 60 14.48 -9.57 7.18
C ILE A 60 13.37 -8.57 7.53
N VAL A 61 13.74 -7.37 8.01
CA VAL A 61 12.77 -6.31 8.32
C VAL A 61 11.96 -5.93 7.07
N SER A 62 12.62 -5.77 5.92
CA SER A 62 11.97 -5.47 4.65
C SER A 62 11.01 -6.58 4.22
N PHE A 63 11.36 -7.85 4.46
CA PHE A 63 10.55 -9.01 4.11
C PHE A 63 9.28 -9.08 4.96
N VAL A 64 9.41 -8.83 6.27
CA VAL A 64 8.27 -8.74 7.21
C VAL A 64 7.36 -7.57 6.83
N ALA A 65 7.92 -6.40 6.54
CA ALA A 65 7.16 -5.23 6.12
C ALA A 65 6.43 -5.46 4.78
N ALA A 66 7.09 -6.09 3.81
CA ALA A 66 6.52 -6.45 2.52
C ALA A 66 5.39 -7.50 2.68
N GLY A 67 5.56 -8.50 3.54
CA GLY A 67 4.53 -9.49 3.85
C GLY A 67 3.27 -8.84 4.43
N ARG A 68 3.43 -7.93 5.39
CA ARG A 68 2.31 -7.18 5.99
C ARG A 68 1.62 -6.24 4.99
N ARG A 69 2.37 -5.61 4.08
CA ARG A 69 1.80 -4.82 2.97
C ARG A 69 0.97 -5.67 2.01
N ARG A 70 1.41 -6.89 1.66
CA ARG A 70 0.63 -7.80 0.81
C ARG A 70 -0.69 -8.23 1.47
N ALA A 71 -0.68 -8.49 2.77
CA ALA A 71 -1.89 -8.83 3.53
C ALA A 71 -2.89 -7.66 3.57
N ARG A 72 -2.41 -6.44 3.86
CA ARG A 72 -3.26 -5.24 3.85
C ARG A 72 -3.83 -4.94 2.46
N ASN A 73 -3.06 -5.15 1.39
CA ASN A 73 -3.56 -4.93 0.03
C ASN A 73 -4.78 -5.82 -0.25
N ARG A 74 -4.74 -7.10 0.13
CA ARG A 74 -5.89 -8.02 -0.04
C ARG A 74 -7.12 -7.59 0.75
N GLN A 75 -6.94 -7.10 1.98
CA GLN A 75 -8.04 -6.60 2.79
C GLN A 75 -8.66 -5.33 2.20
N LEU A 76 -7.82 -4.38 1.78
CA LEU A 76 -8.27 -3.14 1.15
C LEU A 76 -9.01 -3.40 -0.16
N THR A 77 -8.55 -4.35 -0.98
CA THR A 77 -9.25 -4.73 -2.22
C THR A 77 -10.65 -5.27 -1.92
N ARG A 78 -10.80 -6.12 -0.89
CA ARG A 78 -12.12 -6.66 -0.49
C ARG A 78 -13.05 -5.58 0.03
N MET A 79 -12.54 -4.66 0.85
CA MET A 79 -13.32 -3.52 1.35
C MET A 79 -13.79 -2.61 0.21
N LEU A 80 -12.92 -2.33 -0.76
CA LEU A 80 -13.26 -1.58 -1.96
C LEU A 80 -14.36 -2.27 -2.78
N GLU A 81 -14.29 -3.59 -2.93
CA GLU A 81 -15.29 -4.34 -3.69
C GLU A 81 -16.65 -4.35 -2.99
N ASN A 82 -16.68 -4.53 -1.67
CA ASN A 82 -17.92 -4.46 -0.90
C ASN A 82 -18.55 -3.07 -0.97
N ALA A 83 -17.75 -2.01 -0.78
CA ALA A 83 -18.22 -0.63 -0.90
C ALA A 83 -18.81 -0.32 -2.29
N LYS A 84 -18.19 -0.84 -3.36
CA LYS A 84 -18.73 -0.71 -4.73
C LYS A 84 -20.05 -1.44 -4.92
N ARG A 85 -20.22 -2.63 -4.32
CA ARG A 85 -21.48 -3.38 -4.38
C ARG A 85 -22.60 -2.65 -3.65
N GLU A 86 -22.31 -2.09 -2.49
CA GLU A 86 -23.26 -1.28 -1.72
C GLU A 86 -23.70 -0.04 -2.50
N GLU A 87 -22.77 0.66 -3.16
CA GLU A 87 -23.11 1.80 -4.03
C GLU A 87 -24.05 1.38 -5.18
N GLY A 88 -23.76 0.26 -5.84
CA GLY A 88 -24.61 -0.27 -6.91
C GLY A 88 -26.02 -0.63 -6.42
N TYR A 89 -26.12 -1.29 -5.26
CA TYR A 89 -27.40 -1.66 -4.66
C TYR A 89 -28.23 -0.43 -4.26
N LEU A 90 -27.60 0.57 -3.64
CA LEU A 90 -28.26 1.83 -3.27
C LEU A 90 -28.74 2.59 -4.51
N ARG A 91 -27.91 2.67 -5.58
CA ARG A 91 -28.32 3.29 -6.85
C ARG A 91 -29.51 2.58 -7.49
N GLU A 92 -29.55 1.25 -7.45
CA GLU A 92 -30.69 0.51 -7.97
C GLU A 92 -31.96 0.76 -7.16
N GLN A 93 -31.88 0.86 -5.83
CA GLN A 93 -33.03 1.19 -5.00
C GLN A 93 -33.57 2.59 -5.30
N VAL A 94 -32.68 3.58 -5.40
CA VAL A 94 -33.06 4.97 -5.78
C VAL A 94 -33.77 4.95 -7.13
N LYS A 95 -33.21 4.25 -8.12
CA LYS A 95 -33.82 4.15 -9.46
C LYS A 95 -35.19 3.47 -9.41
N LYS A 96 -35.36 2.40 -8.62
CA LYS A 96 -36.64 1.71 -8.45
C LYS A 96 -37.69 2.64 -7.84
N LEU A 97 -37.35 3.34 -6.76
CA LEU A 97 -38.20 4.32 -6.11
C LEU A 97 -38.63 5.43 -7.08
N GLU A 98 -37.69 5.98 -7.84
CA GLU A 98 -37.98 6.99 -8.88
C GLU A 98 -38.92 6.44 -9.95
N THR A 99 -38.71 5.20 -10.42
CA THR A 99 -39.60 4.57 -11.40
C THR A 99 -40.98 4.27 -10.83
N THR A 100 -41.09 3.86 -9.56
CA THR A 100 -42.38 3.65 -8.89
C THR A 100 -43.11 4.98 -8.70
N LEU A 101 -42.42 6.02 -8.22
CA LEU A 101 -42.96 7.38 -8.11
C LEU A 101 -43.42 7.94 -9.47
N ALA A 102 -42.65 7.71 -10.54
CA ALA A 102 -43.03 8.10 -11.91
C ALA A 102 -44.21 7.27 -12.45
N ALA A 103 -44.33 5.99 -12.06
CA ALA A 103 -45.42 5.10 -12.43
C ALA A 103 -46.70 5.30 -11.58
N GLU A 104 -46.60 5.92 -10.41
CA GLU A 104 -47.73 6.34 -9.57
C GLU A 104 -48.25 7.75 -9.96
N GLN A 105 -47.41 8.56 -10.60
CA GLN A 105 -47.77 9.87 -11.17
C GLN A 105 -48.71 9.90 -12.40
N PRO A 106 -49.13 8.82 -13.10
CA PRO A 106 -50.09 8.92 -14.19
C PRO A 106 -51.55 9.18 -13.80
N SER A 107 -51.91 9.33 -12.52
CA SER A 107 -53.33 9.44 -12.12
C SER A 107 -53.72 10.68 -11.31
N ALA A 108 -52.78 11.59 -10.98
CA ALA A 108 -53.08 12.81 -10.22
C ALA A 108 -52.77 14.13 -10.95
N GLN A 109 -52.50 14.10 -12.27
CA GLN A 109 -52.52 15.29 -13.14
C GLN A 109 -53.87 15.52 -13.85
N GLY A 110 -54.87 14.70 -13.53
CA GLY A 110 -56.24 14.75 -14.07
C GLY A 110 -57.31 15.06 -13.03
N SER A 111 -57.03 15.90 -12.02
CA SER A 111 -58.08 16.46 -11.17
C SER A 111 -58.06 17.96 -11.30
N SER A 112 -58.77 18.41 -12.33
CA SER A 112 -59.42 19.72 -12.42
C SER A 112 -59.70 20.30 -11.04
N VAL A 113 -59.05 21.41 -10.71
CA VAL A 113 -59.55 22.33 -9.69
C VAL A 113 -60.82 22.94 -10.27
N PRO A 114 -62.03 22.61 -9.78
CA PRO A 114 -63.20 23.39 -10.13
C PRO A 114 -63.09 24.63 -9.24
N LEU A 115 -62.53 25.71 -9.81
CA LEU A 115 -62.80 27.05 -9.30
C LEU A 115 -64.29 27.28 -9.50
N LEU A 116 -65.06 26.89 -8.48
CA LEU A 116 -66.49 27.15 -8.35
C LEU A 116 -66.71 28.64 -8.55
N THR A 117 -67.25 28.95 -9.72
CA THR A 117 -68.15 30.06 -9.98
C THR A 117 -69.05 30.27 -8.76
N LYS A 118 -68.74 31.29 -7.94
CA LYS A 118 -69.70 31.86 -7.01
C LYS A 118 -70.44 32.96 -7.77
N LYS A 119 -71.40 32.49 -8.56
CA LYS A 119 -72.51 33.25 -9.09
C LYS A 119 -73.31 33.83 -7.90
N ASP A 120 -73.50 35.14 -7.96
CA ASP A 120 -74.61 35.94 -7.43
C ASP A 120 -75.31 35.46 -6.15
N ALA A 121 -75.15 36.24 -5.08
CA ALA A 121 -76.17 36.34 -4.05
C ALA A 121 -76.16 37.76 -3.43
N ALA A 122 -77.19 38.52 -3.82
CA ALA A 122 -77.87 39.64 -3.15
C ALA A 122 -77.07 40.90 -2.79
#